data_AF-A0A2N4S565-F1
#
_entry.id   AF-A0A2N4S565-F1
#
_cell.length_a   1.000
_cell.length_b   1.000
_cell.length_c   1.000
_cell.angle_alpha   90.00
_cell.angle_beta   90.00
_cell.angle_gamma   90.00
#
_symmetry.space_group_name_H-M   'P 1'
#
loop_
_entity.id
_entity.type
_entity.pdbx_description
1 polymer ?
#
loop_
_entity_poly.entity_id
_entity_poly.type
_entity_poly.pdbx_seq_one_letter_code
_entity_poly.pdbx_strand_id
1 'polypeptide(L)'
;SPRNKDKTISTLIFDVIFFLFSIAVVKITSIFYCSVFLRANIISRIKQCKKEVWAVKLADRITNLQPPPSHWNKLKKTGYLLEANYILKELQGANEYLENRLAEKIVEYQDYII
;
A
#
# COMPACT_ATOMS: atom_id res chain seq x y z
N SER A 1 -15.41 27.89 -20.86
CA SER A 1 -14.20 27.27 -21.42
C SER A 1 -13.93 25.96 -20.70
N PRO A 2 -13.84 24.81 -21.41
CA PRO A 2 -13.68 23.47 -20.80
C PRO A 2 -12.42 23.35 -19.93
N ARG A 3 -11.45 24.25 -20.11
CA ARG A 3 -10.17 24.31 -19.38
C ARG A 3 -10.25 24.60 -17.88
N ASN A 4 -11.42 24.99 -17.35
CA ASN A 4 -11.59 25.34 -15.93
C ASN A 4 -12.13 24.17 -15.09
N LYS A 5 -12.79 23.19 -15.70
CA LYS A 5 -13.32 22.00 -14.98
C LYS A 5 -12.21 21.00 -14.67
N ASP A 6 -11.23 20.87 -15.57
CA ASP A 6 -10.06 19.99 -15.39
C ASP A 6 -9.13 20.48 -14.27
N LYS A 7 -9.02 21.79 -14.08
CA LYS A 7 -8.27 22.37 -12.96
C LYS A 7 -8.97 22.09 -11.63
N THR A 8 -10.29 22.25 -11.53
CA THR A 8 -11.02 21.98 -10.29
C THR A 8 -10.95 20.50 -9.88
N ILE A 9 -11.01 19.57 -10.83
CA ILE A 9 -10.86 18.13 -10.55
C ILE A 9 -9.41 17.80 -10.16
N SER A 10 -8.42 18.42 -10.81
CA SER A 10 -7.01 18.27 -10.44
C SER A 10 -6.72 18.82 -9.04
N THR A 11 -7.31 19.94 -8.63
CA THR A 11 -7.15 20.49 -7.29
C THR A 11 -7.84 19.61 -6.25
N LEU A 12 -9.07 19.10 -6.53
CA LEU A 12 -9.74 18.15 -5.63
C LEU A 12 -8.97 16.84 -5.44
N ILE A 13 -8.33 16.33 -6.49
CA ILE A 13 -7.49 15.12 -6.40
C ILE A 13 -6.24 15.40 -5.56
N PHE A 14 -5.60 16.57 -5.75
CA PHE A 14 -4.49 16.99 -4.90
C PHE A 14 -4.93 17.20 -3.44
N ASP A 15 -6.10 17.77 -3.19
CA ASP A 15 -6.64 17.99 -1.85
C ASP A 15 -7.00 16.67 -1.16
N VAL A 16 -7.55 15.68 -1.88
CA VAL A 16 -7.80 14.34 -1.34
C VAL A 16 -6.50 13.58 -1.09
N ILE A 17 -5.50 13.69 -1.98
CA ILE A 17 -4.18 13.07 -1.79
C ILE A 17 -3.44 13.72 -0.62
N PHE A 18 -3.54 15.03 -0.44
CA PHE A 18 -2.93 15.76 0.67
C PHE A 18 -3.68 15.52 2.00
N PHE A 19 -5.00 15.34 1.95
CA PHE A 19 -5.82 14.92 3.09
C PHE A 19 -5.51 13.48 3.52
N LEU A 20 -5.22 12.59 2.57
CA LEU A 20 -4.70 11.24 2.84
C LEU A 20 -3.24 11.29 3.36
N PHE A 21 -2.44 12.27 2.93
CA PHE A 21 -1.10 12.52 3.47
C PHE A 21 -1.13 13.05 4.91
N SER A 22 -2.16 13.82 5.27
CA SER A 22 -2.37 14.32 6.63
C SER A 22 -2.74 13.20 7.62
N ILE A 23 -3.32 12.11 7.14
CA ILE A 23 -3.55 10.89 7.94
C ILE A 23 -2.23 10.11 8.16
N ALA A 24 -1.27 10.21 7.25
CA ALA A 24 0.02 9.52 7.36
C ALA A 24 0.91 10.09 8.50
N VAL A 25 0.73 11.36 8.88
CA VAL A 25 1.54 12.01 9.94
C VAL A 25 1.02 11.71 11.36
N VAL A 26 -0.25 11.34 11.54
CA VAL A 26 -0.86 11.12 12.88
C VAL A 26 -0.67 9.69 13.43
N LYS A 27 -0.04 8.77 12.68
CA LYS A 27 0.17 7.37 13.12
C LYS A 27 1.62 6.98 13.36
N ILE A 28 2.47 7.95 13.71
CA ILE A 28 3.70 7.65 14.43
C ILE A 28 3.37 7.85 15.92
N THR A 29 3.62 6.80 16.73
CA THR A 29 3.47 6.68 18.20
C THR A 29 2.07 6.40 18.82
N SER A 30 1.53 5.19 18.58
CA SER A 30 0.68 4.36 19.49
C SER A 30 -0.23 3.50 18.60
N ILE A 31 -0.16 2.17 18.46
CA ILE A 31 0.30 1.03 19.26
C ILE A 31 0.38 -0.11 18.21
N PHE A 32 1.49 -0.81 17.98
CA PHE A 32 1.96 -1.95 18.78
C PHE A 32 0.91 -3.04 19.15
N TYR A 33 -0.29 -3.04 18.53
CA TYR A 33 -1.28 -4.13 18.52
C TYR A 33 -1.64 -4.33 17.03
N CYS A 34 -0.85 -5.02 16.23
CA CYS A 34 -0.90 -6.47 16.18
C CYS A 34 0.33 -6.91 15.36
N SER A 35 1.50 -6.91 15.98
CA SER A 35 2.66 -7.54 15.39
C SER A 35 2.43 -9.06 15.37
N VAL A 36 2.40 -9.62 14.16
CA VAL A 36 2.75 -11.00 13.80
C VAL A 36 1.65 -12.08 13.71
N PHE A 37 0.47 -12.05 14.38
CA PHE A 37 -0.44 -13.23 14.35
C PHE A 37 -1.83 -13.08 13.69
N LEU A 38 -2.19 -11.94 13.05
CA LEU A 38 -3.55 -11.77 12.52
C LEU A 38 -3.62 -11.29 11.05
N ARG A 39 -2.66 -11.66 10.19
CA ARG A 39 -2.59 -11.11 8.80
C ARG A 39 -3.70 -11.64 7.88
N ALA A 40 -4.03 -12.93 7.95
CA ALA A 40 -5.10 -13.52 7.14
C ALA A 40 -6.47 -12.88 7.47
N ASN A 41 -6.76 -12.68 8.75
CA ASN A 41 -8.03 -12.08 9.19
C ASN A 41 -8.17 -10.62 8.78
N ILE A 42 -7.07 -9.85 8.72
CA ILE A 42 -7.12 -8.44 8.30
C ILE A 42 -7.53 -8.33 6.83
N ILE A 43 -6.95 -9.16 5.94
CA ILE A 43 -7.30 -9.15 4.51
C ILE A 43 -8.75 -9.61 4.30
N SER A 44 -9.20 -10.65 5.01
CA SER A 44 -10.60 -11.09 4.95
C SER A 44 -11.59 -9.98 5.35
N ARG A 45 -11.24 -9.18 6.37
CA ARG A 45 -12.06 -8.02 6.78
C ARG A 45 -12.00 -6.88 5.77
N ILE A 46 -10.83 -6.59 5.20
CA ILE A 46 -10.69 -5.57 4.15
C ILE A 46 -11.52 -5.96 2.93
N LYS A 47 -11.57 -7.24 2.55
CA LYS A 47 -12.39 -7.73 1.43
C LYS A 47 -13.90 -7.54 1.64
N GLN A 48 -14.36 -7.33 2.88
CA GLN A 48 -15.76 -6.97 3.17
C GLN A 48 -16.01 -5.45 3.06
N CYS A 49 -14.95 -4.64 3.00
CA CYS A 49 -15.03 -3.20 2.81
C CYS A 49 -15.12 -2.83 1.32
N LYS A 50 -15.40 -1.55 1.05
CA LYS A 50 -15.41 -1.00 -0.31
C LYS A 50 -14.03 -1.04 -0.96
N LYS A 51 -13.99 -1.00 -2.29
CA LYS A 51 -12.76 -1.11 -3.11
C LYS A 51 -11.77 0.03 -2.84
N GLU A 52 -12.22 1.20 -2.41
CA GLU A 52 -11.34 2.32 -2.04
C GLU A 52 -10.45 1.94 -0.84
N VAL A 53 -10.96 1.15 0.11
CA VAL A 53 -10.18 0.66 1.24
C VAL A 53 -9.12 -0.35 0.78
N TRP A 54 -9.43 -1.15 -0.25
CA TRP A 54 -8.47 -2.08 -0.84
C TRP A 54 -7.37 -1.31 -1.56
N ALA A 55 -7.72 -0.29 -2.33
CA ALA A 55 -6.80 0.61 -3.01
C ALA A 55 -5.85 1.31 -2.01
N VAL A 56 -6.36 1.79 -0.87
CA VAL A 56 -5.50 2.35 0.20
C VAL A 56 -4.53 1.30 0.74
N LYS A 57 -4.94 0.04 0.87
CA LYS A 57 -4.05 -1.03 1.33
C LYS A 57 -2.98 -1.40 0.31
N LEU A 58 -3.31 -1.38 -0.99
CA LEU A 58 -2.34 -1.53 -2.07
C LEU A 58 -1.32 -0.39 -2.04
N ALA A 59 -1.78 0.86 -1.91
CA ALA A 59 -0.92 2.04 -1.80
C ALA A 59 0.01 1.98 -0.58
N ASP A 60 -0.52 1.60 0.59
CA ASP A 60 0.28 1.36 1.81
C ASP A 60 1.38 0.30 1.56
N ARG A 61 1.05 -0.78 0.86
CA ARG A 61 2.05 -1.82 0.56
C ARG A 61 3.13 -1.32 -0.41
N ILE A 62 2.77 -0.52 -1.42
CA ILE A 62 3.71 0.13 -2.33
C ILE A 62 4.69 1.04 -1.55
N THR A 63 4.18 1.86 -0.63
CA THR A 63 5.02 2.75 0.19
C THR A 63 5.89 2.01 1.19
N ASN A 64 5.54 0.76 1.54
CA ASN A 64 6.33 -0.07 2.44
C ASN A 64 7.39 -0.93 1.72
N LEU A 65 7.31 -1.10 0.40
CA LEU A 65 8.34 -1.74 -0.44
C LEU A 65 9.45 -0.75 -0.83
N GLN A 66 9.99 -0.07 0.17
CA GLN A 66 11.15 0.80 0.04
C GLN A 66 12.43 0.00 0.32
N PRO A 67 13.63 0.55 0.02
CA PRO A 67 14.87 -0.12 0.35
C PRO A 67 14.87 -0.62 1.80
N PRO A 68 15.09 -1.93 2.04
CA PRO A 68 15.00 -2.47 3.38
C PRO A 68 16.12 -1.92 4.27
N PRO A 69 15.87 -1.78 5.59
CA PRO A 69 16.92 -1.43 6.54
C PRO A 69 18.10 -2.40 6.48
N SER A 70 19.32 -1.90 6.65
CA SER A 70 20.57 -2.68 6.58
C SER A 70 20.62 -3.86 7.55
N HIS A 71 19.94 -3.76 8.70
CA HIS A 71 19.88 -4.80 9.72
C HIS A 71 18.90 -5.96 9.38
N TRP A 72 18.14 -5.88 8.28
CA TRP A 72 17.22 -6.96 7.91
C TRP A 72 17.95 -8.14 7.28
N ASN A 73 17.76 -9.32 7.86
CA ASN A 73 18.21 -10.56 7.26
C ASN A 73 17.38 -10.95 6.03
N LYS A 74 17.92 -11.85 5.20
CA LYS A 74 17.28 -12.33 3.96
C LYS A 74 15.89 -12.93 4.21
N LEU A 75 15.69 -13.65 5.31
CA LEU A 75 14.40 -14.22 5.69
C LEU A 75 13.33 -13.16 5.90
N LYS A 76 13.66 -12.07 6.60
CA LYS A 76 12.74 -10.96 6.88
C LYS A 76 12.35 -10.22 5.60
N LYS A 77 13.32 -9.95 4.73
CA LYS A 77 13.06 -9.35 3.40
C LYS A 77 12.15 -10.24 2.56
N THR A 78 12.45 -11.54 2.51
CA THR A 78 11.64 -12.54 1.79
C THR A 78 10.21 -12.60 2.33
N GLY A 79 10.03 -12.60 3.66
CA GLY A 79 8.71 -12.57 4.28
C GLY A 79 7.91 -11.31 3.91
N TYR A 80 8.58 -10.17 3.78
CA TYR A 80 7.95 -8.91 3.33
C TYR A 80 7.50 -8.99 1.87
N LEU A 81 8.32 -9.58 1.00
CA LEU A 81 7.99 -9.79 -0.40
C LEU A 81 6.82 -10.78 -0.57
N LEU A 82 6.81 -11.89 0.17
CA LEU A 82 5.72 -12.85 0.16
C LEU A 82 4.40 -12.22 0.62
N GLU A 83 4.46 -11.36 1.64
CA GLU A 83 3.28 -10.61 2.08
C GLU A 83 2.76 -9.65 1.01
N ALA A 84 3.65 -8.95 0.30
CA ALA A 84 3.25 -8.07 -0.79
C ALA A 84 2.55 -8.83 -1.92
N ASN A 85 3.08 -10.00 -2.31
CA ASN A 85 2.46 -10.88 -3.30
C ASN A 85 1.07 -11.38 -2.85
N TYR A 86 0.94 -11.77 -1.58
CA TYR A 86 -0.33 -12.20 -1.01
C TYR A 86 -1.38 -11.07 -1.06
N ILE A 87 -0.99 -9.85 -0.69
CA ILE A 87 -1.89 -8.68 -0.73
C ILE A 87 -2.34 -8.37 -2.15
N LEU A 88 -1.40 -8.38 -3.12
CA LEU A 88 -1.71 -8.14 -4.53
C LEU A 88 -2.75 -9.16 -5.04
N LYS A 89 -2.53 -10.45 -4.74
CA LYS A 89 -3.43 -11.53 -5.13
C LYS A 89 -4.83 -11.38 -4.52
N GLU A 90 -4.90 -11.10 -3.22
CA GLU A 90 -6.18 -11.07 -2.50
C GLU A 90 -7.01 -9.81 -2.77
N LEU A 91 -6.37 -8.70 -3.10
CA LEU A 91 -7.01 -7.40 -3.35
C LEU A 91 -7.08 -7.04 -4.84
N GLN A 92 -6.88 -8.01 -5.73
CA GLN A 92 -6.99 -7.82 -7.17
C GLN A 92 -8.37 -7.29 -7.59
N GLY A 93 -8.41 -6.46 -8.63
CA GLY A 93 -9.61 -5.78 -9.11
C GLY A 93 -10.10 -4.66 -8.19
N ALA A 94 -9.23 -4.06 -7.39
CA ALA A 94 -9.50 -2.83 -6.65
C ALA A 94 -9.14 -1.60 -7.47
N ASN A 95 -7.96 -1.60 -8.07
CA ASN A 95 -7.46 -0.51 -8.89
C ASN A 95 -6.29 -1.03 -9.73
N GLU A 96 -6.51 -1.14 -11.03
CA GLU A 96 -5.54 -1.70 -11.98
C GLU A 96 -4.18 -0.97 -11.94
N TYR A 97 -4.19 0.36 -11.83
CA TYR A 97 -2.96 1.14 -11.74
C TYR A 97 -2.15 0.81 -10.48
N LEU A 98 -2.79 0.70 -9.31
CA LEU A 98 -2.10 0.35 -8.07
C LEU A 98 -1.65 -1.11 -8.05
N GLU A 99 -2.41 -2.02 -8.66
CA GLU A 99 -2.04 -3.43 -8.80
C GLU A 99 -0.77 -3.58 -9.63
N ASN A 100 -0.72 -2.92 -10.80
CA ASN A 100 0.45 -2.91 -11.67
C ASN A 100 1.65 -2.27 -10.96
N ARG A 101 1.45 -1.14 -10.28
CA ARG A 101 2.54 -0.46 -9.55
C ARG A 101 3.09 -1.32 -8.41
N LEU A 102 2.22 -2.05 -7.70
CA LEU A 102 2.66 -2.98 -6.66
C LEU A 102 3.43 -4.16 -7.25
N ALA A 103 2.99 -4.71 -8.38
CA ALA A 103 3.69 -5.79 -9.09
C ALA A 103 5.10 -5.38 -9.50
N GLU A 104 5.27 -4.18 -10.07
CA GLU A 104 6.59 -3.61 -10.39
C GLU A 104 7.47 -3.50 -9.14
N LYS A 105 6.93 -2.96 -8.04
CA LYS A 105 7.67 -2.81 -6.78
C LYS A 105 8.09 -4.15 -6.19
N ILE A 106 7.28 -5.19 -6.34
CA ILE A 106 7.62 -6.56 -5.94
C ILE A 106 8.85 -7.04 -6.73
N VAL A 107 8.89 -6.81 -8.03
CA VAL A 107 10.05 -7.17 -8.87
C VAL A 107 11.28 -6.37 -8.45
N GLU A 108 11.18 -5.04 -8.34
CA GLU A 108 12.28 -4.17 -7.89
C GLU A 108 12.82 -4.61 -6.51
N TYR A 109 11.95 -5.04 -5.59
CA TYR A 109 12.38 -5.42 -4.24
C TYR A 109 13.15 -6.76 -4.20
N GLN A 110 13.03 -7.61 -5.23
CA GLN A 110 13.79 -8.87 -5.32
C GLN A 110 15.30 -8.62 -5.33
N ASP A 111 15.75 -7.50 -5.90
CA ASP A 111 17.17 -7.12 -5.96
C ASP A 111 17.80 -6.98 -4.56
N TYR A 112 17.00 -6.70 -3.52
CA TYR A 112 17.50 -6.60 -2.14
C TYR A 112 17.62 -7.94 -1.41
N ILE A 113 17.09 -9.02 -2.00
CA ILE A 113 17.06 -10.37 -1.42
C ILE A 113 18.22 -11.22 -1.94
N ILE A 114 18.64 -10.99 -3.19
CA ILE A 114 19.67 -11.78 -3.89
C ILE A 114 20.96 -11.78 -3.08
#